data_AF-A0A183JAM0-F1
#
_entry.id   AF-A0A183JAM0-F1
#
_cell.length_a   1.000
_cell.length_b   1.000
_cell.length_c   1.000
_cell.angle_alpha   90.00
_cell.angle_beta   90.00
_cell.angle_gamma   90.00
#
_symmetry.space_group_name_H-M   'P 1'
#
loop_
_entity.id
_entity.type
_entity.pdbx_description
1 polymer ?
#
loop_
_entity_poly.entity_id
_entity_poly.type
_entity_poly.pdbx_seq_one_letter_code
_entity_poly.pdbx_strand_id
1 'polypeptide(L)' 'MDKIIPVYRRDCHEEVYAGSHVYPGRGVYLLKFDNSYSLWRSKTLYYRVYYSK' A
#
# COMPACT_ATOMS: atom_id res chain seq x y z
N MET A 1 10.30 -13.89 1.67
CA MET A 1 9.79 -12.50 1.73
C MET A 1 8.46 -12.55 2.46
N ASP A 2 8.37 -11.90 3.60
CA ASP A 2 7.17 -11.96 4.42
C ASP A 2 6.07 -11.06 3.85
N LYS A 3 4.88 -11.63 3.70
CA LYS A 3 3.72 -10.94 3.15
C LYS A 3 2.93 -10.32 4.30
N ILE A 4 3.14 -9.03 4.53
CA ILE A 4 2.52 -8.29 5.63
C ILE A 4 1.04 -8.00 5.33
N ILE A 5 0.76 -7.39 4.16
CA ILE A 5 -0.60 -7.11 3.70
C ILE A 5 -0.79 -7.76 2.33
N PRO A 6 -1.83 -8.60 2.14
CA PRO A 6 -2.16 -9.10 0.82
C PRO A 6 -2.65 -7.99 -0.11
N VAL A 7 -2.22 -8.07 -1.37
CA VAL A 7 -2.65 -7.13 -2.41
C VAL A 7 -4.06 -7.49 -2.85
N TYR A 8 -5.01 -6.63 -2.49
CA TYR A 8 -6.40 -6.69 -2.92
C TYR A 8 -6.83 -5.32 -3.43
N ARG A 9 -7.88 -5.28 -4.27
CA ARG A 9 -8.52 -4.03 -4.66
C ARG A 9 -9.16 -3.36 -3.44
N ARG A 10 -9.04 -2.04 -3.39
CA ARG A 10 -9.58 -1.19 -2.32
C ARG A 10 -10.19 0.05 -2.98
N ASP A 11 -11.31 0.51 -2.45
CA ASP A 11 -12.02 1.69 -2.94
C ASP A 11 -11.44 2.98 -2.35
N CYS A 12 -10.11 3.17 -2.46
CA CYS A 12 -9.38 4.31 -1.90
C CYS A 12 -9.68 5.66 -2.57
N HIS A 13 -10.60 5.68 -3.53
CA HIS A 13 -11.10 6.90 -4.16
C HIS A 13 -12.34 7.44 -3.42
N GLU A 14 -13.01 6.60 -2.63
CA GLU A 14 -14.14 6.97 -1.78
C GLU A 14 -13.65 7.41 -0.40
N GLU A 15 -12.68 6.67 0.17
CA GLU A 15 -12.13 6.94 1.50
C GLU A 15 -10.61 6.76 1.57
N VAL A 16 -9.96 7.48 2.49
CA VAL A 16 -8.51 7.34 2.73
C VAL A 16 -8.22 6.01 3.42
N TYR A 17 -7.41 5.17 2.78
CA TYR A 17 -6.95 3.92 3.40
C TYR A 17 -5.64 4.13 4.17
N ALA A 18 -5.61 3.68 5.42
CA ALA A 18 -4.45 3.80 6.31
C ALA A 18 -4.20 2.51 7.11
N GLY A 19 -2.97 2.35 7.60
CA GLY A 19 -2.57 1.22 8.44
C GLY A 19 -1.15 1.37 8.97
N SER A 20 -0.76 0.49 9.89
CA SER A 20 0.56 0.46 10.50
C SER A 20 1.04 -1.00 10.67
N HIS A 21 2.35 -1.18 10.84
CA HIS A 21 2.97 -2.48 11.11
C HIS A 21 4.19 -2.30 12.01
N VAL A 22 4.28 -3.11 13.06
CA VAL A 22 5.43 -3.10 13.98
C VAL A 22 6.66 -3.67 13.26
N TYR A 23 7.82 -3.05 13.43
CA TYR A 23 9.03 -3.48 12.74
C TYR A 23 9.43 -4.89 13.18
N PRO A 24 9.45 -5.88 12.26
CA PRO A 24 9.86 -7.24 12.61
C PRO A 24 11.39 -7.35 12.75
N GLY A 25 12.13 -6.33 12.29
CA GLY A 25 13.58 -6.27 12.29
C GLY A 25 14.07 -5.21 11.31
N ARG A 26 15.39 -5.12 11.11
CA ARG A 26 15.98 -4.24 10.11
C ARG A 26 15.68 -4.79 8.71
N GLY A 27 15.10 -3.95 7.85
CA GLY A 27 14.74 -4.35 6.49
C GLY A 27 14.12 -3.21 5.69
N VAL A 28 13.47 -3.56 4.59
CA VAL A 28 12.81 -2.62 3.67
C VAL A 28 11.35 -3.04 3.49
N TYR A 29 10.44 -2.09 3.63
CA TYR A 29 9.02 -2.29 3.29
C TYR A 29 8.80 -2.05 1.80
N LEU A 30 8.04 -2.95 1.16
CA LEU A 30 7.59 -2.79 -0.22
C LEU A 30 6.09 -2.46 -0.24
N LEU A 31 5.75 -1.20 -0.54
CA LEU A 31 4.37 -0.79 -0.76
C LEU A 31 4.01 -1.06 -2.23
N LYS A 32 3.16 -2.05 -2.48
CA LYS A 32 2.73 -2.41 -3.84
C LYS A 32 1.38 -1.76 -4.19
N PHE A 33 1.41 -0.79 -5.10
CA PHE A 33 0.23 -0.20 -5.72
C PHE A 33 -0.02 -0.90 -7.06
N ASP A 34 -1.02 -1.78 -7.10
CA ASP A 34 -1.27 -2.65 -8.24
C ASP A 34 -2.40 -2.12 -9.13
N ASN A 35 -2.08 -1.84 -10.40
CA ASN A 35 -3.03 -1.42 -11.43
C ASN A 35 -3.08 -2.42 -12.60
N SER A 36 -2.61 -3.67 -12.43
CA SER A 36 -2.43 -4.63 -13.54
C SER A 36 -3.73 -5.05 -14.22
N TYR A 37 -4.86 -4.88 -13.52
CA TYR A 37 -6.19 -5.21 -14.04
C TYR A 37 -6.85 -4.06 -14.83
N SER A 38 -6.24 -2.88 -14.89
CA SER A 38 -6.81 -1.75 -15.65
C SER A 38 -6.28 -1.76 -17.08
N LEU A 39 -7.13 -2.09 -18.05
CA LEU A 39 -6.75 -2.11 -19.47
C LEU A 39 -6.61 -0.70 -20.07
N TRP A 40 -7.39 0.26 -19.59
CA TRP A 40 -7.56 1.57 -20.25
C TRP A 40 -7.40 2.77 -19.33
N ARG A 41 -7.18 2.55 -18.03
CA ARG A 41 -7.22 3.61 -17.02
C ARG A 41 -5.96 3.62 -16.17
N SER A 42 -5.25 4.74 -16.22
CA SER A 42 -4.21 5.10 -15.26
C SER A 42 -4.82 5.46 -13.90
N LYS A 43 -3.98 5.56 -12.86
CA LYS A 43 -4.38 5.97 -11.52
C LYS A 43 -3.44 7.07 -11.02
N THR A 44 -4.00 8.11 -10.41
CA THR A 44 -3.24 9.07 -9.61
C THR A 44 -3.25 8.57 -8.17
N LEU A 45 -2.08 8.52 -7.55
CA LEU A 45 -1.92 7.99 -6.20
C LEU A 45 -1.37 9.10 -5.29
N TYR A 46 -2.09 9.38 -4.22
CA TYR A 46 -1.62 10.19 -3.11
C TYR A 46 -1.27 9.25 -1.95
N TYR A 47 -0.02 9.26 -1.48
CA TYR A 47 0.42 8.41 -0.39
C TYR A 47 1.34 9.17 0.56
N ARG A 48 1.34 8.75 1.84
CA ARG A 48 2.23 9.27 2.87
C ARG A 48 2.65 8.12 3.78
N VAL A 49 3.94 8.08 4.12
CA VAL A 49 4.51 7.09 5.05
C VAL A 49 5.23 7.84 6.16
N TYR A 50 5.14 7.33 7.38
CA TYR A 50 5.84 7.83 8.55
C TYR A 50 6.18 6.66 9.48
N TYR A 51 7.11 6.90 10.40
CA TYR A 51 7.44 5.95 11.46
C TYR A 51 7.01 6.56 12.81
N SER A 52 6.54 5.72 13.72
CA SER A 52 6.33 6.13 15.11
C SER A 52 7.68 6.25 15.81
N LYS A 53 7.72 7.10 16.83
CA LYS A 53 8.91 7.25 17.68
C LYS A 53 9.18 5.97 18.49
#